data_AF-A0A9D6T4S8-F1
#
_entry.id   AF-A0A9D6T4S8-F1
#
_cell.length_a   1.000
_cell.length_b   1.000
_cell.length_c   1.000
_cell.angle_alpha   90.00
_cell.angle_beta   90.00
_cell.angle_gamma   90.00
#
_symmetry.space_group_name_H-M   'P 1'
#
loop_
_entity.id
_entity.type
_entity.pdbx_description
1 polymer ?
#
loop_
_entity_poly.entity_id
_entity_poly.type
_entity_poly.pdbx_seq_one_letter_code
_entity_poly.pdbx_strand_id
1 'polypeptide(L)' 'MGEENEKALLEGKPLRWQQMRPGGAGASTSFAEPPPGERCRAYSREGTMLALLRYDADSGLWRPEKVFRRR' A
#
# COMPACT_ATOMS: atom_id res chain seq x y z
N MET A 1 5.04 -0.79 8.45
CA MET A 1 4.32 0.44 8.04
C MET A 1 4.60 1.55 9.06
N GLY A 2 4.89 2.78 8.61
CA GLY A 2 4.98 3.95 9.50
C GLY A 2 3.58 4.42 9.92
N GLU A 3 3.45 5.01 11.10
CA GLU A 3 2.16 5.51 11.62
C GLU A 3 1.55 6.58 10.70
N GLU A 4 2.40 7.41 10.08
CA GLU A 4 2.01 8.40 9.07
C GLU A 4 1.38 7.76 7.82
N ASN A 5 1.94 6.65 7.33
CA ASN A 5 1.42 5.96 6.14
C ASN A 5 0.06 5.31 6.43
N GLU A 6 -0.11 4.77 7.63
CA GLU A 6 -1.39 4.23 8.09
C GLU A 6 -2.46 5.32 8.13
N LYS A 7 -2.15 6.47 8.73
CA LYS A 7 -3.06 7.62 8.74
C LYS A 7 -3.40 8.09 7.33
N ALA A 8 -2.40 8.23 6.46
CA ALA A 8 -2.62 8.66 5.07
C ALA A 8 -3.57 7.71 4.32
N LEU A 9 -3.40 6.38 4.48
CA LEU A 9 -4.30 5.39 3.88
C LEU A 9 -5.73 5.49 4.42
N LEU A 10 -5.88 5.69 5.73
CA LEU A 10 -7.18 5.86 6.36
C LEU A 10 -7.89 7.15 5.91
N GLU A 11 -7.12 8.17 5.54
CA GLU A 11 -7.60 9.42 4.93
C GLU A 11 -7.82 9.31 3.41
N GLY A 12 -7.54 8.15 2.80
CA GLY A 12 -7.69 7.94 1.35
C GLY A 12 -6.60 8.63 0.51
N LYS A 13 -5.48 9.03 1.13
CA LYS A 13 -4.36 9.66 0.43
C LYS A 13 -3.49 8.60 -0.26
N PRO A 14 -2.99 8.90 -1.47
CA PRO A 14 -2.08 7.99 -2.16
C PRO A 14 -0.72 7.93 -1.47
N LEU A 15 -0.06 6.77 -1.55
CA LEU A 15 1.28 6.56 -1.03
C LEU A 15 2.29 6.37 -2.15
N ARG A 16 3.53 6.81 -1.95
CA ARG A 16 4.62 6.48 -2.88
C ARG A 16 4.96 5.00 -2.77
N TRP A 17 5.29 4.34 -3.87
CA TRP A 17 5.63 2.91 -3.85
C TRP A 17 6.86 2.59 -3.01
N GLN A 18 7.82 3.50 -2.93
CA GLN A 18 8.99 3.39 -2.05
C GLN A 18 8.65 3.38 -0.55
N GLN A 19 7.51 3.97 -0.16
CA GLN A 19 7.04 3.98 1.23
C GLN A 19 6.37 2.66 1.64
N MET A 20 5.97 1.86 0.64
CA MET A 20 5.37 0.56 0.84
C MET A 20 6.48 -0.49 0.79
N ARG A 21 6.80 -1.08 1.94
CA ARG A 21 7.69 -2.24 1.97
C ARG A 21 6.90 -3.47 1.53
N PRO A 22 7.38 -4.28 0.57
CA PRO A 22 6.74 -5.54 0.23
C PRO A 22 6.74 -6.44 1.48
N GLY A 23 5.55 -6.75 1.97
CA GLY A 23 5.33 -7.64 3.11
C GLY A 23 5.11 -9.06 2.63
N GLY A 24 6.18 -9.76 2.27
CA GLY A 24 6.11 -11.15 1.83
C GLY A 24 7.40 -11.90 2.12
N ALA A 25 7.39 -12.75 3.15
CA ALA A 25 8.39 -13.79 3.32
C ALA A 25 8.24 -14.80 2.17
N GLY A 26 9.04 -14.65 1.11
CA GLY A 26 9.01 -15.51 -0.08
C GLY A 26 8.85 -14.78 -1.41
N ALA A 27 8.56 -13.48 -1.40
CA ALA A 27 8.66 -12.66 -2.61
C ALA A 27 10.12 -12.23 -2.78
N SER A 28 10.92 -13.06 -3.45
CA SER A 28 12.20 -12.66 -4.05
C SER A 28 11.94 -11.71 -5.22
N THR A 29 11.31 -10.57 -4.96
CA THR A 29 11.12 -9.53 -5.95
C THR A 29 11.88 -8.34 -5.45
N SER A 30 12.92 -7.98 -6.20
CA SER A 30 13.74 -6.78 -6.06
C SER A 30 12.92 -5.55 -5.66
N PHE A 31 13.59 -4.53 -5.16
CA PHE A 31 13.09 -3.15 -5.04
C PHE A 31 12.73 -2.52 -6.40
N ALA A 32 12.16 -3.30 -7.32
CA ALA A 32 11.68 -2.88 -8.60
C ALA A 32 10.31 -2.23 -8.44
N GLU A 33 10.05 -1.26 -9.30
CA GLU A 33 8.76 -0.62 -9.40
C GLU A 33 7.69 -1.67 -9.74
N PRO A 34 6.56 -1.70 -9.01
CA PRO A 34 5.47 -2.64 -9.29
C PRO A 34 4.88 -2.41 -10.68
N PRO A 35 4.45 -3.46 -11.42
CA PRO A 35 3.75 -3.31 -12.68
C PRO A 35 2.49 -2.41 -12.58
N PRO A 36 2.16 -1.68 -13.67
CA PRO A 36 0.98 -0.83 -13.73
C PRO A 36 -0.30 -1.64 -13.44
N GLY A 37 -1.14 -1.12 -12.56
CA GLY A 37 -2.40 -1.77 -12.18
C GLY A 37 -2.26 -2.91 -11.18
N GLU A 38 -1.05 -3.20 -10.67
CA GLU A 38 -0.86 -4.16 -9.59
C GLU A 38 -1.70 -3.77 -8.36
N ARG A 39 -2.21 -4.77 -7.65
CA ARG A 39 -3.00 -4.58 -6.44
C ARG A 39 -2.20 -5.01 -5.22
N CYS A 40 -2.15 -4.15 -4.21
CA CYS A 40 -1.49 -4.44 -2.95
C CYS A 40 -2.47 -4.31 -1.79
N ARG A 41 -2.28 -5.13 -0.75
CA ARG A 41 -3.04 -5.08 0.49
C ARG A 41 -2.20 -4.37 1.54
N ALA A 42 -2.70 -3.24 2.04
CA ALA A 42 -2.07 -2.51 3.12
C ALA A 42 -2.55 -3.05 4.47
N TYR A 43 -1.60 -3.34 5.36
CA TYR A 43 -1.85 -3.83 6.71
C TYR A 43 -1.25 -2.87 7.74
N SER A 44 -1.94 -2.70 8.87
CA SER A 44 -1.42 -2.03 10.05
C SER A 44 -0.26 -2.82 10.64
N ARG A 45 0.45 -2.22 11.59
CA ARG A 45 1.51 -2.93 12.34
C ARG A 45 0.97 -4.15 13.10
N GLU A 46 -0.29 -4.11 13.49
CA GLU A 46 -0.99 -5.20 14.17
C GLU A 46 -1.52 -6.27 13.20
N GLY A 47 -1.24 -6.16 11.90
CA GLY A 47 -1.71 -7.09 10.88
C GLY A 47 -3.18 -6.90 10.47
N THR A 48 -3.81 -5.80 10.89
CA THR A 48 -5.19 -5.49 10.45
C THR A 48 -5.17 -4.92 9.04
N MET A 49 -6.04 -5.41 8.17
CA MET A 49 -6.16 -4.88 6.82
C MET A 49 -6.74 -3.46 6.85
N LEU A 50 -5.98 -2.48 6.34
CA LEU A 50 -6.35 -1.07 6.31
C LEU A 50 -6.96 -0.67 4.97
N ALA A 51 -6.37 -1.11 3.85
CA ALA A 51 -6.81 -0.72 2.52
C ALA A 51 -6.43 -1.73 1.43
N LEU A 52 -7.21 -1.75 0.35
CA LEU A 52 -6.81 -2.27 -0.94
C LEU A 52 -6.26 -1.11 -1.78
N LEU A 53 -5.05 -1.28 -2.30
CA LEU A 53 -4.34 -0.29 -3.09
C LEU A 53 -4.15 -0.79 -4.50
N ARG A 54 -4.15 0.13 -5.47
CA ARG A 54 -3.78 -0.12 -6.86
C ARG A 54 -2.63 0.78 -7.25
N TYR A 55 -1.59 0.20 -7.85
CA TYR A 55 -0.46 0.96 -8.33
C TYR A 55 -0.82 1.69 -9.63
N ASP A 56 -0.56 2.99 -9.63
CA ASP A 56 -0.68 3.88 -10.75
C ASP A 56 0.72 4.25 -11.24
N ALA A 57 1.15 3.65 -12.36
CA ALA A 57 2.48 3.85 -12.92
C ALA A 57 2.65 5.25 -13.53
N ASP A 58 1.56 5.89 -13.97
CA ASP A 58 1.62 7.27 -14.49
C ASP A 58 2.04 8.26 -13.40
N SER A 59 1.55 8.04 -12.17
CA SER A 59 1.89 8.89 -11.01
C SER A 59 3.03 8.34 -10.15
N GLY A 60 3.39 7.06 -10.32
CA GLY A 60 4.30 6.35 -9.42
C GLY A 60 3.72 6.15 -8.01
N LEU A 61 2.39 6.07 -7.87
CA LEU A 61 1.70 6.08 -6.57
C LEU A 61 0.80 4.86 -6.38
N TRP A 62 0.75 4.34 -5.16
CA TRP A 62 -0.31 3.46 -4.69
C TRP A 62 -1.54 4.29 -4.33
N ARG A 63 -2.62 4.10 -5.09
CA ARG A 63 -3.90 4.75 -4.87
C ARG A 63 -4.84 3.84 -4.08
N PRO A 64 -5.49 4.32 -3.01
CA PRO A 64 -6.49 3.54 -2.29
C PRO A 64 -7.71 3.29 -3.18
N GLU A 65 -7.98 2.02 -3.47
CA GLU A 65 -9.20 1.60 -4.16
C GLU A 65 -10.32 1.41 -3.14
N LYS A 66 -10.00 0.89 -1.95
CA LYS A 66 -10.94 0.69 -0.85
C LYS A 66 -10.26 0.80 0.50
N VAL A 67 -10.81 1.60 1.40
CA VAL A 67 -10.33 1.75 2.78
C VAL A 67 -11.27 0.99 3.72
N PHE A 68 -10.70 0.17 4.60
CA PHE A 68 -11.41 -0.59 5.62
C PHE A 68 -11.19 0.11 6.96
N ARG A 69 -12.16 0.91 7.41
CA ARG A 69 -12.16 1.48 8.76
C ARG A 69 -12.89 0.52 9.70
N ARG A 70 -12.31 0.25 10.87
CA ARG A 70 -13.08 -0.35 11.99
C ARG A 70 -14.18 0.65 12.39
N ARG A 71 -15.42 0.18 12.42
CA ARG A 71 -16.53 0.88 13.08
C ARG A 71 -16.41 0.72 14.58
#